data_AF-A0A9P5X884-F1
#
_entry.id   AF-A0A9P5X884-F1
#
_cell.length_a   1.000
_cell.length_b   1.000
_cell.length_c   1.000
_cell.angle_alpha   90.00
_cell.angle_beta   90.00
_cell.angle_gamma   90.00
#
_symmetry.space_group_name_H-M   'P 1'
#
loop_
_entity.id
_entity.type
_entity.pdbx_description
1 polymer ?
#
loop_
_entity_poly.entity_id
_entity_poly.type
_entity_poly.pdbx_seq_one_letter_code
_entity_poly.pdbx_strand_id
1 'polypeptide(L)'
;MSFALDVFPAEVWLRIIRVACADTSFTARTLSLVSRDIYHLSKPYRVQSVALLGIQRIFSFYKALTSTTPHNYRRVVHLFIGCPSLRLEHERLKGSSHDNAQVLAIAQELTSSAQNNSNNPLTAIDENTLGRCVQRILSLVADTLKTLHLHFIGFINIDLLPPDRLPFLQQLVLYGAYAPYQIRRDTALHLPALTSLRVGHHNSIPSRIISKLGVLFPTLVHFSLVQSMISTVHFNDLLDMINKLDTVWPEHGGPNSVGGGGVVVSRRLVLEVDTMERLFGNASNWYDQLVRVVATTHRVEIVRRESGWTDLQKAETEWVGETRKWVEEDWSIDSL
;
A
#
# COMPACT_ATOMS: atom_id res chain seq x y z
N MET A 1 6.79 42.65 2.40
CA MET A 1 7.72 42.28 3.49
C MET A 1 7.90 40.77 3.45
N SER A 2 9.08 40.30 3.03
CA SER A 2 9.43 38.86 2.91
C SER A 2 10.62 38.50 3.82
N PHE A 3 10.73 39.15 4.99
CA PHE A 3 11.94 39.04 5.82
C PHE A 3 12.27 37.63 6.32
N ALA A 4 11.29 36.71 6.37
CA ALA A 4 11.54 35.35 6.86
C ALA A 4 12.35 34.49 5.87
N LEU A 5 12.16 34.67 4.56
CA LEU A 5 12.87 33.89 3.55
C LEU A 5 14.32 34.36 3.36
N ASP A 6 14.63 35.60 3.76
CA ASP A 6 15.98 36.16 3.70
C ASP A 6 16.92 35.60 4.79
N VAL A 7 16.37 34.91 5.80
CA VAL A 7 17.15 34.38 6.95
C VAL A 7 17.85 33.06 6.62
N PHE A 8 17.23 32.21 5.80
CA PHE A 8 17.76 30.88 5.47
C PHE A 8 17.88 30.68 3.97
N PRO A 9 18.94 29.99 3.50
CA PRO A 9 19.10 29.69 2.09
C PRO A 9 18.01 28.71 1.61
N ALA A 10 17.73 28.72 0.31
CA ALA A 10 16.60 27.98 -0.27
C ALA A 10 16.66 26.47 0.02
N GLU A 11 17.86 25.89 0.13
CA GLU A 11 18.11 24.49 0.43
C GLU A 11 17.55 24.10 1.81
N VAL A 12 17.68 24.98 2.80
CA VAL A 12 17.13 24.75 4.15
C VAL A 12 15.61 24.77 4.09
N TRP A 13 15.01 25.71 3.35
CA TRP A 13 13.57 25.75 3.14
C TRP A 13 13.04 24.52 2.42
N LEU A 14 13.71 24.07 1.35
CA LEU A 14 13.32 22.86 0.63
C LEU A 14 13.37 21.62 1.55
N ARG A 15 14.35 21.54 2.46
CA ARG A 15 14.42 20.48 3.47
C ARG A 15 13.27 20.55 4.47
N ILE A 16 13.00 21.72 5.04
CA ILE A 16 11.88 21.93 5.97
C ILE A 16 10.56 21.54 5.29
N ILE A 17 10.35 22.01 4.06
CA ILE A 17 9.16 21.73 3.28
C ILE A 17 9.06 20.23 2.98
N ARG A 18 10.14 19.54 2.59
CA ARG A 18 10.13 18.09 2.34
C ARG A 18 9.64 17.32 3.56
N VAL A 19 10.13 17.66 4.75
CA VAL A 19 9.73 17.01 6.01
C VAL A 19 8.28 17.37 6.37
N ALA A 20 7.92 18.65 6.26
CA ALA A 20 6.57 19.12 6.56
C ALA A 20 5.51 18.51 5.63
N CYS A 21 5.86 18.25 4.36
CA CYS A 21 4.97 17.66 3.35
C CYS A 21 4.91 16.12 3.42
N ALA A 22 5.44 15.48 4.46
CA ALA A 22 5.33 14.03 4.67
C ALA A 22 3.92 13.57 5.13
N ASP A 23 2.92 14.46 5.10
CA ASP A 23 1.54 14.20 5.51
C ASP A 23 0.62 13.83 4.32
N THR A 24 -0.70 13.95 4.49
CA THR A 24 -1.71 13.63 3.47
C THR A 24 -1.84 14.68 2.37
N SER A 25 -0.77 15.39 2.01
CA SER A 25 -0.71 16.58 1.14
C SER A 25 -1.34 17.86 1.71
N PHE A 26 -1.86 17.81 2.94
CA PHE A 26 -2.52 18.95 3.58
C PHE A 26 -1.54 20.10 3.83
N THR A 27 -0.38 19.80 4.43
CA THR A 27 0.63 20.81 4.73
C THR A 27 1.16 21.46 3.47
N ALA A 28 1.37 20.70 2.40
CA ALA A 28 1.83 21.25 1.14
C ALA A 28 0.84 22.26 0.51
N ARG A 29 -0.47 21.99 0.64
CA ARG A 29 -1.52 22.93 0.22
C ARG A 29 -1.50 24.20 1.07
N THR A 30 -1.41 24.06 2.38
CA THR A 30 -1.34 25.20 3.30
C THR A 30 -0.11 26.07 3.02
N LEU A 31 1.07 25.46 2.83
CA LEU A 31 2.30 26.16 2.47
C LEU A 31 2.15 26.95 1.17
N SER A 32 1.46 26.39 0.18
CA SER A 32 1.24 27.08 -1.10
C SER A 32 0.42 28.37 -1.01
N LEU A 33 -0.27 28.60 0.12
CA LEU A 33 -1.08 29.80 0.37
C LEU A 33 -0.33 30.87 1.18
N VAL A 34 0.85 30.55 1.73
CA VAL A 34 1.58 31.46 2.64
C VAL A 34 2.21 32.63 1.89
N SER A 35 2.96 32.36 0.83
CA SER A 35 3.62 33.39 0.00
C SER A 35 3.93 32.83 -1.40
N ARG A 36 4.28 33.71 -2.34
CA ARG A 36 4.68 33.29 -3.70
C ARG A 36 5.96 32.46 -3.68
N ASP A 37 6.93 32.83 -2.86
CA ASP A 37 8.20 32.10 -2.76
C ASP A 37 8.00 30.71 -2.15
N ILE A 38 7.24 30.59 -1.05
CA ILE A 38 6.88 29.29 -0.46
C ILE A 38 6.02 28.48 -1.44
N TYR A 39 5.14 29.12 -2.21
CA TYR A 39 4.40 28.45 -3.28
C TYR A 39 5.36 27.79 -4.29
N HIS A 40 6.41 28.49 -4.71
CA HIS A 40 7.41 27.95 -5.65
C HIS A 40 8.28 26.86 -5.01
N LEU A 41 8.78 27.08 -3.79
CA LEU A 41 9.61 26.11 -3.06
C LEU A 41 8.84 24.84 -2.70
N SER A 42 7.55 24.95 -2.38
CA SER A 42 6.70 23.79 -2.06
C SER A 42 6.22 23.00 -3.26
N LYS A 43 6.25 23.60 -4.45
CA LYS A 43 5.70 23.00 -5.68
C LYS A 43 6.19 21.57 -5.94
N PRO A 44 7.49 21.23 -5.78
CA PRO A 44 7.98 19.87 -6.03
C PRO A 44 7.48 18.82 -5.02
N TYR A 45 7.07 19.25 -3.83
CA TYR A 45 6.72 18.36 -2.71
C TYR A 45 5.21 18.21 -2.51
N ARG A 46 4.37 18.87 -3.33
CA ARG A 46 2.91 18.90 -3.16
C ARG A 46 2.22 17.54 -3.24
N VAL A 47 2.80 16.63 -4.02
CA VAL A 47 2.24 15.29 -4.26
C VAL A 47 3.20 14.21 -3.80
N GLN A 48 4.19 14.53 -2.96
CA GLN A 48 5.15 13.54 -2.48
C GLN A 48 4.47 12.43 -1.66
N SER A 49 3.59 12.82 -0.75
CA SER A 49 2.81 11.93 0.08
C SER A 49 1.33 12.18 -0.18
N VAL A 50 0.60 11.16 -0.65
CA VAL A 50 -0.80 11.29 -1.06
C VAL A 50 -1.64 10.17 -0.44
N ALA A 51 -2.70 10.56 0.26
CA ALA A 51 -3.75 9.63 0.69
C ALA A 51 -5.02 9.84 -0.12
N LEU A 52 -5.47 8.79 -0.80
CA LEU A 52 -6.68 8.74 -1.59
C LEU A 52 -7.69 7.86 -0.86
N LEU A 53 -8.72 8.51 -0.30
CA LEU A 53 -9.82 7.83 0.37
C LEU A 53 -11.12 7.93 -0.44
N GLY A 54 -11.63 6.77 -0.86
CA GLY A 54 -12.88 6.65 -1.61
C GLY A 54 -12.73 6.91 -3.11
N ILE A 55 -13.79 6.57 -3.85
CA ILE A 55 -13.79 6.56 -5.33
C ILE A 55 -13.53 7.96 -5.88
N GLN A 56 -14.20 8.97 -5.32
CA GLN A 56 -14.10 10.34 -5.82
C GLN A 56 -12.67 10.87 -5.79
N ARG A 57 -11.94 10.69 -4.67
CA ARG A 57 -10.56 11.16 -4.53
C ARG A 57 -9.62 10.42 -5.47
N ILE A 58 -9.81 9.12 -5.65
CA ILE A 58 -9.02 8.30 -6.56
C ILE A 58 -9.17 8.82 -8.00
N PHE A 59 -10.40 9.01 -8.46
CA PHE A 59 -10.69 9.47 -9.82
C PHE A 59 -10.23 10.91 -10.06
N SER A 60 -10.50 11.83 -9.13
CA SER A 60 -10.02 13.22 -9.24
C SER A 60 -8.49 13.29 -9.25
N PHE A 61 -7.80 12.44 -8.49
CA PHE A 61 -6.34 12.37 -8.51
C PHE A 61 -5.80 11.86 -9.84
N TYR A 62 -6.39 10.79 -10.39
CA TYR A 62 -6.05 10.31 -11.74
C TYR A 62 -6.17 11.44 -12.77
N LYS A 63 -7.30 12.17 -12.78
CA LYS A 63 -7.51 13.30 -13.69
C LYS A 63 -6.49 14.42 -13.47
N ALA A 64 -6.15 14.74 -12.21
CA ALA A 64 -5.15 15.75 -11.91
C ALA A 64 -3.76 15.35 -12.41
N LEU A 65 -3.39 14.07 -12.31
CA LEU A 65 -2.12 13.57 -12.86
C LEU A 65 -2.10 13.65 -14.37
N THR A 66 -3.16 13.23 -15.06
CA THR A 66 -3.20 13.18 -16.54
C THR A 66 -3.35 14.56 -17.18
N SER A 67 -4.20 15.42 -16.61
CA SER A 67 -4.63 16.67 -17.27
C SER A 67 -3.87 17.90 -16.80
N THR A 68 -3.49 17.97 -15.53
CA THR A 68 -3.03 19.23 -14.91
C THR A 68 -1.57 19.17 -14.48
N THR A 69 -1.08 18.01 -14.06
CA THR A 69 0.25 17.87 -13.48
C THR A 69 1.27 17.54 -14.56
N PRO A 70 2.25 18.43 -14.84
CA PRO A 70 3.31 18.13 -15.77
C PRO A 70 4.17 16.96 -15.26
N HIS A 71 4.75 16.18 -16.18
CA HIS A 71 5.45 14.93 -15.86
C HIS A 71 6.51 15.09 -14.76
N ASN A 72 7.30 16.17 -14.80
CA ASN A 72 8.36 16.44 -13.83
C ASN A 72 7.87 16.74 -12.39
N TYR A 73 6.56 16.96 -12.21
CA TYR A 73 5.94 17.18 -10.91
C TYR A 73 5.12 15.97 -10.43
N ARG A 74 5.07 14.86 -11.17
CA ARG A 74 4.36 13.63 -10.76
C ARG A 74 5.17 12.75 -9.80
N ARG A 75 5.85 13.40 -8.84
CA ARG A 75 6.77 12.72 -7.91
C ARG A 75 6.01 12.26 -6.67
N VAL A 76 5.32 11.13 -6.77
CA VAL A 76 4.62 10.52 -5.64
C VAL A 76 5.51 9.45 -5.05
N VAL A 77 6.01 9.70 -3.85
CA VAL A 77 6.94 8.81 -3.13
C VAL A 77 6.19 7.86 -2.20
N HIS A 78 5.15 8.37 -1.54
CA HIS A 78 4.33 7.63 -0.59
C HIS A 78 2.87 7.72 -1.02
N LEU A 79 2.26 6.58 -1.33
CA LEU A 79 0.88 6.53 -1.80
C LEU A 79 0.05 5.61 -0.92
N PHE A 80 -1.01 6.16 -0.36
CA PHE A 80 -2.07 5.40 0.30
C PHE A 80 -3.34 5.47 -0.53
N ILE A 81 -3.92 4.32 -0.85
CA ILE A 81 -5.21 4.21 -1.53
C ILE A 81 -6.10 3.35 -0.65
N GLY A 82 -7.10 3.97 -0.06
CA GLY A 82 -8.13 3.31 0.71
C GLY A 82 -9.50 3.47 0.05
N CYS A 83 -10.21 2.38 -0.18
CA CYS A 83 -11.61 2.47 -0.61
C CYS A 83 -12.44 1.47 0.19
N PRO A 84 -13.54 1.91 0.83
CA PRO A 84 -14.46 0.98 1.45
C PRO A 84 -15.19 0.18 0.37
N SER A 85 -16.14 -0.67 0.76
CA SER A 85 -16.90 -1.43 -0.22
C SER A 85 -17.59 -0.49 -1.23
N LEU A 86 -17.58 -0.86 -2.51
CA LEU A 86 -18.20 -0.06 -3.58
C LEU A 86 -19.67 0.26 -3.28
N ARG A 87 -20.37 -0.66 -2.61
CA ARG A 87 -21.75 -0.45 -2.17
C ARG A 87 -21.88 0.78 -1.27
N LEU A 88 -21.02 0.92 -0.26
CA LEU A 88 -21.04 2.07 0.65
C LEU A 88 -20.66 3.37 -0.10
N GLU A 89 -19.74 3.28 -1.05
CA GLU A 89 -19.37 4.44 -1.88
C GLU A 89 -20.50 4.86 -2.82
N HIS A 90 -21.21 3.92 -3.45
CA HIS A 90 -22.39 4.23 -4.26
C HIS A 90 -23.48 4.92 -3.45
N GLU A 91 -23.68 4.49 -2.20
CA GLU A 91 -24.62 5.16 -1.28
C GLU A 91 -24.18 6.59 -0.95
N ARG A 92 -22.89 6.83 -0.73
CA ARG A 92 -22.33 8.18 -0.53
C ARG A 92 -22.48 9.07 -1.77
N LEU A 93 -22.20 8.53 -2.96
CA LEU A 93 -22.26 9.28 -4.22
C LEU A 93 -23.69 9.72 -4.55
N LYS A 94 -24.74 8.97 -4.16
CA LYS A 94 -26.14 9.40 -4.39
C LYS A 94 -26.47 10.78 -3.78
N GLY A 95 -25.70 11.25 -2.80
CA GLY A 95 -25.93 12.53 -2.12
C GLY A 95 -25.30 13.77 -2.77
N SER A 96 -24.34 13.66 -3.72
CA SER A 96 -23.58 14.80 -4.25
C SER A 96 -23.69 14.92 -5.77
N SER A 97 -24.41 15.92 -6.29
CA SER A 97 -24.74 15.97 -7.72
C SER A 97 -23.57 16.40 -8.63
N HIS A 98 -22.74 17.38 -8.22
CA HIS A 98 -21.78 17.98 -9.15
C HIS A 98 -20.51 17.15 -9.34
N ASP A 99 -19.97 16.60 -8.26
CA ASP A 99 -18.73 15.82 -8.30
C ASP A 99 -18.89 14.48 -9.04
N ASN A 100 -20.10 13.93 -9.01
CA ASN A 100 -20.43 12.68 -9.69
C ASN A 100 -20.20 12.74 -11.20
N ALA A 101 -20.50 13.87 -11.85
CA ALA A 101 -20.35 14.00 -13.29
C ALA A 101 -18.90 13.79 -13.74
N GLN A 102 -17.94 14.28 -12.96
CA GLN A 102 -16.52 14.09 -13.25
C GLN A 102 -16.09 12.63 -13.07
N VAL A 103 -16.53 11.98 -11.98
CA VAL A 103 -16.23 10.57 -11.73
C VAL A 103 -16.80 9.69 -12.85
N LEU A 104 -18.03 9.97 -13.28
CA LEU A 104 -18.68 9.25 -14.37
C LEU A 104 -17.98 9.42 -15.72
N ALA A 105 -17.54 10.64 -16.05
CA ALA A 105 -16.81 10.89 -17.30
C ALA A 105 -15.50 10.09 -17.37
N ILE A 106 -14.74 10.04 -16.27
CA ILE A 106 -13.51 9.25 -16.18
C ILE A 106 -13.82 7.74 -16.20
N ALA A 107 -14.88 7.31 -15.52
CA ALA A 107 -15.30 5.90 -15.53
C ALA A 107 -15.64 5.42 -16.95
N GLN A 108 -16.31 6.27 -17.74
CA GLN A 108 -16.60 6.03 -19.15
C GLN A 108 -15.32 5.98 -19.99
N GLU A 109 -14.37 6.92 -19.79
CA GLU A 109 -13.06 6.93 -20.46
C GLU A 109 -12.30 5.61 -20.24
N LEU A 110 -12.25 5.14 -18.98
CA LEU A 110 -11.53 3.92 -18.58
C LEU A 110 -12.22 2.62 -19.02
N THR A 111 -13.45 2.69 -19.51
CA THR A 111 -14.28 1.51 -19.86
C THR A 111 -14.58 1.50 -21.35
N SER A 112 -13.57 1.78 -22.18
CA SER A 112 -13.62 2.00 -23.64
C SER A 112 -14.29 0.90 -24.50
N SER A 113 -14.99 -0.07 -23.92
CA SER A 113 -15.54 -1.27 -24.55
C SER A 113 -16.92 -1.75 -24.02
N ALA A 114 -17.66 -1.02 -23.17
CA ALA A 114 -18.94 -1.52 -22.66
C ALA A 114 -20.20 -0.84 -23.26
N GLN A 115 -20.87 -1.55 -24.16
CA GLN A 115 -22.30 -1.40 -24.50
C GLN A 115 -23.18 -1.74 -23.28
N ASN A 116 -23.07 -1.00 -22.18
CA ASN A 116 -23.92 -1.24 -21.02
C ASN A 116 -25.17 -0.35 -21.09
N ASN A 117 -26.30 -0.96 -21.48
CA ASN A 117 -27.68 -0.45 -21.35
C ASN A 117 -28.11 -0.28 -19.87
N SER A 118 -27.21 0.15 -19.00
CA SER A 118 -27.50 0.45 -17.60
C SER A 118 -28.14 1.83 -17.53
N ASN A 119 -29.44 1.90 -17.23
CA ASN A 119 -30.15 3.17 -17.03
C ASN A 119 -29.66 3.97 -15.81
N ASN A 120 -28.77 3.39 -14.98
CA ASN A 120 -28.15 4.10 -13.87
C ASN A 120 -26.66 4.32 -14.16
N PRO A 121 -26.19 5.59 -14.27
CA PRO A 121 -24.78 5.86 -14.50
C PRO A 121 -23.91 5.48 -13.29
N LEU A 122 -24.45 5.49 -12.07
CA LEU A 122 -23.68 5.16 -10.85
C LEU A 122 -23.32 3.67 -10.76
N THR A 123 -24.09 2.77 -11.38
CA THR A 123 -23.74 1.34 -11.46
C THR A 123 -22.66 1.07 -12.50
N ALA A 124 -22.25 2.06 -13.30
CA ALA A 124 -21.14 1.92 -14.24
C ALA A 124 -19.77 1.87 -13.54
N ILE A 125 -19.66 2.39 -12.31
CA ILE A 125 -18.44 2.29 -11.52
C ILE A 125 -18.43 0.93 -10.82
N ASP A 126 -17.93 -0.07 -11.55
CA ASP A 126 -17.67 -1.40 -11.03
C ASP A 126 -16.24 -1.51 -10.45
N GLU A 127 -15.94 -2.67 -9.87
CA GLU A 127 -14.60 -2.96 -9.35
C GLU A 127 -13.57 -2.76 -10.46
N ASN A 128 -13.81 -3.34 -11.64
CA ASN A 128 -12.87 -3.30 -12.78
C ASN A 128 -12.45 -1.87 -13.14
N THR A 129 -13.41 -0.95 -13.20
CA THR A 129 -13.16 0.45 -13.52
C THR A 129 -12.30 1.11 -12.45
N LEU A 130 -12.60 0.86 -11.17
CA LEU A 130 -11.78 1.35 -10.06
C LEU A 130 -10.36 0.80 -10.13
N GLY A 131 -10.17 -0.51 -10.35
CA GLY A 131 -8.83 -1.08 -10.42
C GLY A 131 -8.04 -0.64 -11.65
N ARG A 132 -8.67 -0.44 -12.81
CA ARG A 132 -7.99 0.19 -13.96
C ARG A 132 -7.54 1.62 -13.63
N CYS A 133 -8.38 2.40 -12.93
CA CYS A 133 -8.01 3.74 -12.48
C CYS A 133 -6.78 3.69 -11.57
N VAL A 134 -6.79 2.82 -10.56
CA VAL A 134 -5.65 2.61 -9.64
C VAL A 134 -4.40 2.17 -10.42
N GLN A 135 -4.52 1.20 -11.32
CA GLN A 135 -3.40 0.72 -12.13
C GLN A 135 -2.78 1.85 -12.97
N ARG A 136 -3.61 2.71 -13.57
CA ARG A 136 -3.14 3.88 -14.33
C ARG A 136 -2.44 4.91 -13.43
N ILE A 137 -2.96 5.17 -12.23
CA ILE A 137 -2.29 6.01 -11.24
C ILE A 137 -0.90 5.43 -10.93
N LEU A 138 -0.82 4.14 -10.63
CA LEU A 138 0.43 3.46 -10.32
C LEU A 138 1.44 3.54 -11.48
N SER A 139 0.99 3.34 -12.73
CA SER A 139 1.85 3.51 -13.91
C SER A 139 2.39 4.94 -14.05
N LEU A 140 1.60 5.96 -13.69
CA LEU A 140 1.99 7.36 -13.79
C LEU A 140 3.01 7.80 -12.72
N VAL A 141 3.15 7.03 -11.63
CA VAL A 141 4.02 7.36 -10.49
C VAL A 141 5.07 6.28 -10.20
N ALA A 142 5.15 5.26 -11.07
CA ALA A 142 5.92 4.05 -10.85
C ALA A 142 7.41 4.30 -10.57
N ASP A 143 7.98 5.31 -11.23
CA ASP A 143 9.39 5.68 -11.17
C ASP A 143 9.77 6.48 -9.91
N THR A 144 8.81 6.84 -9.07
CA THR A 144 9.08 7.62 -7.84
C THR A 144 8.54 6.96 -6.59
N LEU A 145 7.67 5.95 -6.73
CA LEU A 145 6.97 5.33 -5.63
C LEU A 145 7.90 4.43 -4.79
N LYS A 146 8.07 4.78 -3.51
CA LYS A 146 8.81 4.00 -2.51
C LYS A 146 7.90 3.20 -1.59
N THR A 147 6.77 3.77 -1.17
CA THR A 147 5.81 3.09 -0.30
C THR A 147 4.41 3.11 -0.90
N LEU A 148 3.76 1.94 -0.92
CA LEU A 148 2.41 1.77 -1.45
C LEU A 148 1.54 1.02 -0.44
N HIS A 149 0.44 1.67 -0.03
CA HIS A 149 -0.56 1.08 0.84
C HIS A 149 -1.88 1.01 0.08
N LEU A 150 -2.37 -0.21 -0.16
CA LEU A 150 -3.66 -0.47 -0.76
C LEU A 150 -4.56 -1.06 0.32
N HIS A 151 -5.70 -0.42 0.58
CA HIS A 151 -6.65 -0.85 1.58
C HIS A 151 -8.07 -0.89 1.01
N PHE A 152 -8.54 -2.09 0.70
CA PHE A 152 -9.84 -2.34 0.08
C PHE A 152 -10.65 -3.34 0.90
N ILE A 153 -11.72 -2.88 1.52
CA ILE A 153 -12.55 -3.74 2.39
C ILE A 153 -13.46 -4.68 1.57
N GLY A 154 -13.72 -4.34 0.31
CA GLY A 154 -14.46 -5.17 -0.63
C GLY A 154 -13.58 -6.19 -1.37
N PHE A 155 -14.22 -7.14 -2.06
CA PHE A 155 -13.54 -7.93 -3.07
C PHE A 155 -13.06 -6.99 -4.18
N ILE A 156 -11.82 -7.18 -4.62
CA ILE A 156 -11.32 -6.57 -5.84
C ILE A 156 -10.64 -7.66 -6.64
N ASN A 157 -11.34 -8.12 -7.68
CA ASN A 157 -10.86 -9.12 -8.63
C ASN A 157 -9.91 -8.51 -9.68
N ILE A 158 -8.95 -7.67 -9.27
CA ILE A 158 -8.12 -6.93 -10.23
C ILE A 158 -6.65 -7.09 -9.94
N ASP A 159 -5.91 -7.30 -11.02
CA ASP A 159 -4.47 -7.10 -11.15
C ASP A 159 -4.14 -5.60 -10.88
N LEU A 160 -4.22 -5.17 -9.62
CA LEU A 160 -4.05 -3.76 -9.25
C LEU A 160 -2.65 -3.25 -9.54
N LEU A 161 -1.64 -4.12 -9.42
CA LEU A 161 -0.28 -3.75 -9.70
C LEU A 161 -0.08 -3.69 -11.22
N PRO A 162 0.49 -2.59 -11.75
CA PRO A 162 0.77 -2.50 -13.17
C PRO A 162 1.71 -3.63 -13.60
N PRO A 163 1.58 -4.11 -14.86
CA PRO A 163 2.56 -5.04 -15.43
C PRO A 163 3.96 -4.40 -15.52
N ASP A 164 4.00 -3.07 -15.56
CA ASP A 164 5.22 -2.27 -15.59
C ASP A 164 5.82 -2.13 -14.18
N ARG A 165 7.16 -2.07 -14.14
CA ARG A 165 7.96 -2.17 -12.91
C ARG A 165 7.65 -1.03 -11.94
N LEU A 166 7.60 -1.34 -10.64
CA LEU A 166 7.73 -0.35 -9.55
C LEU A 166 9.16 -0.45 -9.00
N PRO A 167 10.18 0.07 -9.72
CA PRO A 167 11.59 -0.26 -9.47
C PRO A 167 12.10 0.19 -8.11
N PHE A 168 11.51 1.23 -7.53
CA PHE A 168 11.92 1.80 -6.26
C PHE A 168 10.98 1.44 -5.10
N LEU A 169 9.98 0.58 -5.34
CA LEU A 169 9.03 0.21 -4.29
C LEU A 169 9.72 -0.64 -3.24
N GLN A 170 9.83 -0.08 -2.03
CA GLN A 170 10.48 -0.69 -0.87
C GLN A 170 9.47 -1.31 0.09
N GLN A 171 8.32 -0.66 0.27
CA GLN A 171 7.27 -1.12 1.15
C GLN A 171 5.94 -1.27 0.40
N LEU A 172 5.35 -2.46 0.47
CA LEU A 172 4.03 -2.76 -0.07
C LEU A 172 3.13 -3.26 1.04
N VAL A 173 1.98 -2.62 1.22
CA VAL A 173 0.95 -3.00 2.16
C VAL A 173 -0.34 -3.28 1.40
N LEU A 174 -0.88 -4.48 1.53
CA LEU A 174 -2.10 -4.94 0.88
C LEU A 174 -3.10 -5.37 1.96
N TYR A 175 -4.17 -4.63 2.15
CA TYR A 175 -5.29 -5.02 3.01
C TYR A 175 -6.57 -5.19 2.21
N GLY A 176 -7.19 -6.36 2.30
CA GLY A 176 -8.44 -6.62 1.60
C GLY A 176 -8.59 -8.02 1.04
N ALA A 177 -9.76 -8.27 0.46
CA ALA A 177 -10.06 -9.52 -0.21
C ALA A 177 -9.49 -9.54 -1.64
N TYR A 178 -8.16 -9.65 -1.73
CA TYR A 178 -7.47 -9.88 -3.00
C TYR A 178 -7.54 -11.36 -3.38
N ALA A 179 -7.72 -11.66 -4.66
CA ALA A 179 -7.65 -13.03 -5.15
C ALA A 179 -6.17 -13.41 -5.34
N PRO A 180 -5.61 -14.38 -4.58
CA PRO A 180 -4.19 -14.79 -4.72
C PRO A 180 -3.87 -15.39 -6.09
N TYR A 181 -4.90 -15.85 -6.81
CA TYR A 181 -4.76 -16.45 -8.13
C TYR A 181 -4.45 -15.41 -9.22
N GLN A 182 -4.59 -14.12 -8.91
CA GLN A 182 -4.39 -13.01 -9.82
C GLN A 182 -2.99 -12.37 -9.73
N ILE A 183 -2.12 -12.80 -8.82
CA ILE A 183 -0.67 -12.67 -9.07
C ILE A 183 -0.41 -13.57 -10.28
N ARG A 184 -0.57 -12.98 -11.47
CA ARG A 184 -0.63 -13.65 -12.77
C ARG A 184 0.41 -14.76 -12.82
N ARG A 185 -0.04 -15.95 -13.23
CA ARG A 185 0.83 -17.13 -13.35
C ARG A 185 2.04 -16.88 -14.28
N ASP A 186 1.96 -15.88 -15.18
CA ASP A 186 2.94 -15.71 -16.26
C ASP A 186 3.59 -14.33 -16.39
N THR A 187 3.17 -13.29 -15.66
CA THR A 187 3.90 -12.00 -15.66
C THR A 187 4.62 -11.83 -14.35
N ALA A 188 5.95 -11.95 -14.41
CA ALA A 188 6.85 -11.74 -13.29
C ALA A 188 6.63 -10.34 -12.70
N LEU A 189 5.86 -10.25 -11.62
CA LEU A 189 5.78 -9.04 -10.80
C LEU A 189 7.19 -8.80 -10.24
N HIS A 190 7.94 -7.92 -10.89
CA HIS A 190 9.33 -7.65 -10.55
C HIS A 190 9.40 -6.40 -9.69
N LEU A 191 9.51 -6.59 -8.38
CA LEU A 191 9.68 -5.53 -7.39
C LEU A 191 11.10 -5.65 -6.78
N PRO A 192 12.15 -5.22 -7.53
CA PRO A 192 13.53 -5.51 -7.16
C PRO A 192 13.96 -4.82 -5.85
N ALA A 193 13.36 -3.69 -5.50
CA ALA A 193 13.67 -2.94 -4.29
C ALA A 193 12.79 -3.33 -3.08
N LEU A 194 11.87 -4.29 -3.20
CA LEU A 194 10.88 -4.56 -2.16
C LEU A 194 11.54 -5.25 -0.95
N THR A 195 11.65 -4.51 0.15
CA THR A 195 12.22 -4.99 1.41
C THR A 195 11.15 -5.33 2.44
N SER A 196 9.95 -4.73 2.35
CA SER A 196 8.85 -4.93 3.29
C SER A 196 7.54 -5.21 2.55
N LEU A 197 6.90 -6.33 2.89
CA LEU A 197 5.60 -6.73 2.37
C LEU A 197 4.67 -7.02 3.54
N ARG A 198 3.52 -6.35 3.58
CA ARG A 198 2.46 -6.61 4.55
C ARG A 198 1.19 -7.00 3.82
N VAL A 199 0.59 -8.12 4.20
CA VAL A 199 -0.66 -8.61 3.60
C VAL A 199 -1.67 -8.85 4.73
N GLY A 200 -2.87 -8.29 4.60
CA GLY A 200 -3.91 -8.42 5.61
C GLY A 200 -5.30 -8.67 5.06
N HIS A 201 -6.16 -9.27 5.91
CA HIS A 201 -7.56 -9.58 5.60
C HIS A 201 -7.72 -10.47 4.35
N HIS A 202 -6.82 -11.44 4.21
CA HIS A 202 -6.78 -12.33 3.06
C HIS A 202 -7.61 -13.59 3.32
N ASN A 203 -8.52 -13.91 2.40
CA ASN A 203 -9.38 -15.11 2.47
C ASN A 203 -8.69 -16.39 1.98
N SER A 204 -7.39 -16.33 1.64
CA SER A 204 -6.66 -17.53 1.25
C SER A 204 -5.67 -18.01 2.29
N ILE A 205 -5.54 -19.33 2.27
CA ILE A 205 -4.42 -20.19 2.65
C ILE A 205 -3.04 -19.47 2.52
N PRO A 206 -2.45 -19.00 3.65
CA PRO A 206 -1.13 -18.37 3.71
C PRO A 206 0.03 -19.12 3.02
N SER A 207 0.06 -20.46 3.06
CA SER A 207 1.16 -21.28 2.53
C SER A 207 1.43 -21.04 1.04
N ARG A 208 0.39 -20.70 0.28
CA ARG A 208 0.50 -20.44 -1.16
C ARG A 208 1.27 -19.17 -1.48
N ILE A 209 1.15 -18.13 -0.65
CA ILE A 209 1.86 -16.87 -0.84
C ILE A 209 3.34 -17.09 -0.57
N ILE A 210 3.69 -17.71 0.56
CA ILE A 210 5.08 -17.92 0.97
C ILE A 210 5.86 -18.73 -0.06
N SER A 211 5.27 -19.77 -0.64
CA SER A 211 5.88 -20.59 -1.72
C SER A 211 6.47 -19.78 -2.89
N LYS A 212 5.94 -18.57 -3.12
CA LYS A 212 6.35 -17.71 -4.22
C LYS A 212 7.18 -16.50 -3.77
N LEU A 213 7.18 -16.14 -2.49
CA LEU A 213 7.85 -14.93 -2.00
C LEU A 213 9.34 -14.94 -2.32
N GLY A 214 10.03 -16.06 -2.10
CA GLY A 214 11.48 -16.16 -2.35
C GLY A 214 11.87 -15.95 -3.82
N VAL A 215 10.97 -16.31 -4.74
CA VAL A 215 11.17 -16.16 -6.20
C VAL A 215 10.78 -14.76 -6.67
N LEU A 216 9.65 -14.24 -6.18
CA LEU A 216 9.10 -12.96 -6.61
C LEU A 216 9.84 -11.76 -5.98
N PHE A 217 10.28 -11.91 -4.73
CA PHE A 217 10.83 -10.82 -3.92
C PHE A 217 12.13 -11.25 -3.23
N PRO A 218 13.23 -11.40 -4.00
CA PRO A 218 14.50 -11.88 -3.45
C PRO A 218 15.09 -10.95 -2.39
N THR A 219 14.78 -9.65 -2.44
CA THR A 219 15.22 -8.61 -1.50
C THR A 219 14.32 -8.44 -0.29
N LEU A 220 13.24 -9.23 -0.18
CA LEU A 220 12.30 -9.13 0.93
C LEU A 220 12.99 -9.48 2.25
N VAL A 221 12.95 -8.55 3.21
CA VAL A 221 13.52 -8.65 4.55
C VAL A 221 12.41 -8.85 5.58
N HIS A 222 11.31 -8.12 5.43
CA HIS A 222 10.18 -8.11 6.34
C HIS A 222 8.93 -8.61 5.62
N PHE A 223 8.37 -9.72 6.09
CA PHE A 223 7.05 -10.17 5.65
C PHE A 223 6.10 -10.10 6.84
N SER A 224 5.03 -9.32 6.72
CA SER A 224 3.98 -9.23 7.74
C SER A 224 2.68 -9.81 7.20
N LEU A 225 2.10 -10.73 7.95
CA LEU A 225 0.82 -11.35 7.63
C LEU A 225 -0.19 -11.01 8.72
N VAL A 226 -1.25 -10.29 8.35
CA VAL A 226 -2.35 -9.91 9.23
C VAL A 226 -3.55 -10.81 8.94
N GLN A 227 -3.67 -11.89 9.71
CA GLN A 227 -4.67 -12.92 9.44
C GLN A 227 -5.87 -12.77 10.40
N SER A 228 -7.07 -12.73 9.83
CA SER A 228 -8.29 -13.07 10.57
C SER A 228 -8.43 -14.60 10.55
N MET A 229 -8.45 -15.21 11.73
CA MET A 229 -8.50 -16.67 11.85
C MET A 229 -9.95 -17.13 11.87
N ILE A 230 -10.51 -17.31 10.68
CA ILE A 230 -11.93 -17.63 10.53
C ILE A 230 -12.19 -19.15 10.65
N SER A 231 -11.15 -20.01 10.52
CA SER A 231 -11.32 -21.48 10.56
C SER A 231 -10.08 -22.24 11.05
N THR A 232 -10.29 -23.49 11.50
CA THR A 232 -9.20 -24.43 11.84
C THR A 232 -8.32 -24.77 10.63
N VAL A 233 -8.87 -24.72 9.42
CA VAL A 233 -8.12 -24.92 8.17
C VAL A 233 -7.08 -23.81 7.98
N HIS A 234 -7.46 -22.54 8.23
CA HIS A 234 -6.51 -21.42 8.16
C HIS A 234 -5.40 -21.53 9.21
N PHE A 235 -5.74 -21.99 10.42
CA PHE A 235 -4.77 -22.23 11.46
C PHE A 235 -3.77 -23.32 11.08
N ASN A 236 -4.24 -24.49 10.63
CA ASN A 236 -3.36 -25.59 10.22
C ASN A 236 -2.46 -25.21 9.04
N ASP A 237 -2.98 -24.42 8.10
CA ASP A 237 -2.17 -23.93 6.99
C ASP A 237 -1.11 -22.91 7.44
N LEU A 238 -1.44 -22.03 8.39
CA LEU A 238 -0.46 -21.13 9.00
C LEU A 238 0.65 -21.92 9.70
N LEU A 239 0.31 -22.99 10.43
CA LEU A 239 1.30 -23.85 11.07
C LEU A 239 2.18 -24.58 10.04
N ASP A 240 1.59 -25.15 9.00
CA ASP A 240 2.32 -25.80 7.91
C ASP A 240 3.29 -24.81 7.22
N MET A 241 2.83 -23.58 7.01
CA MET A 241 3.62 -22.49 6.47
C MET A 241 4.82 -22.14 7.37
N ILE A 242 4.61 -21.99 8.69
CA ILE A 242 5.70 -21.71 9.65
C ILE A 242 6.72 -22.86 9.65
N ASN A 243 6.25 -24.10 9.67
CA ASN A 243 7.12 -25.29 9.66
C ASN A 243 7.93 -25.43 8.36
N LYS A 244 7.46 -24.86 7.25
CA LYS A 244 8.14 -24.87 5.94
C LYS A 244 8.92 -23.59 5.65
N LEU A 245 8.96 -22.63 6.57
CA LEU A 245 9.51 -21.31 6.33
C LEU A 245 10.98 -21.34 5.90
N ASP A 246 11.79 -22.19 6.52
CA ASP A 246 13.22 -22.30 6.18
C ASP A 246 13.47 -22.96 4.82
N THR A 247 12.61 -23.89 4.43
CA THR A 247 12.68 -24.53 3.11
C THR A 247 12.28 -23.56 1.99
N VAL A 248 11.28 -22.73 2.25
CA VAL A 248 10.64 -21.91 1.21
C VAL A 248 11.24 -20.49 1.15
N TRP A 249 11.71 -19.98 2.27
CA TRP A 249 12.28 -18.64 2.39
C TRP A 249 13.56 -18.69 3.24
N PRO A 250 14.63 -19.34 2.75
CA PRO A 250 15.87 -19.52 3.50
C PRO A 250 16.55 -18.18 3.83
N GLU A 251 17.30 -18.11 4.94
CA GLU A 251 18.07 -16.92 5.36
C GLU A 251 19.23 -16.62 4.40
N HIS A 252 19.91 -17.67 3.94
CA HIS A 252 20.98 -17.55 2.96
C HIS A 252 20.36 -17.67 1.57
N GLY A 253 20.71 -16.72 0.68
CA GLY A 253 20.22 -16.69 -0.69
C GLY A 253 20.25 -18.09 -1.30
N GLY A 254 19.14 -18.50 -1.92
CA GLY A 254 18.90 -19.90 -2.30
C GLY A 254 20.05 -20.57 -3.06
N PRO A 255 20.00 -21.89 -3.29
CA PRO A 255 21.12 -22.74 -3.72
C PRO A 255 21.89 -22.30 -4.99
N ASN A 256 21.40 -21.27 -5.70
CA ASN A 256 22.04 -20.66 -6.85
C ASN A 256 22.96 -19.47 -6.51
N SER A 257 23.17 -19.11 -5.23
CA SER A 257 24.10 -18.05 -4.81
C SER A 257 25.56 -18.55 -4.82
N VAL A 258 26.09 -18.85 -6.01
CA VAL A 258 27.43 -19.41 -6.18
C VAL A 258 28.50 -18.31 -5.97
N GLY A 259 29.15 -18.31 -4.80
CA GLY A 259 30.59 -18.00 -4.69
C GLY A 259 31.04 -16.58 -4.35
N GLY A 260 30.15 -15.61 -4.12
CA GLY A 260 30.54 -14.28 -3.62
C GLY A 260 30.24 -14.14 -2.13
N GLY A 261 31.11 -13.51 -1.35
CA GLY A 261 30.90 -13.20 0.07
C GLY A 261 29.67 -12.30 0.31
N GLY A 262 28.48 -12.88 0.16
CA GLY A 262 27.21 -12.21 0.15
C GLY A 262 26.81 -11.81 1.56
N VAL A 263 26.33 -10.57 1.68
CA VAL A 263 25.72 -10.04 2.89
C VAL A 263 24.62 -10.99 3.34
N VAL A 264 24.75 -11.53 4.56
CA VAL A 264 23.69 -12.34 5.18
C VAL A 264 22.52 -11.41 5.49
N VAL A 265 21.43 -11.53 4.74
CA VAL A 265 20.22 -10.76 4.98
C VAL A 265 19.33 -11.55 5.93
N SER A 266 19.19 -11.08 7.17
CA SER A 266 18.26 -11.69 8.13
C SER A 266 16.82 -11.42 7.69
N ARG A 267 16.08 -12.47 7.38
CA ARG A 267 14.69 -12.41 6.92
C ARG A 267 13.73 -12.70 8.08
N ARG A 268 12.86 -11.75 8.37
CA ARG A 268 11.93 -11.78 9.50
C ARG A 268 10.48 -11.89 9.02
N LEU A 269 9.74 -12.83 9.62
CA LEU A 269 8.31 -12.96 9.48
C LEU A 269 7.63 -12.36 10.71
N VAL A 270 6.71 -11.42 10.51
CA VAL A 270 5.88 -10.83 11.57
C VAL A 270 4.45 -11.30 11.36
N LEU A 271 3.97 -12.18 12.21
CA LEU A 271 2.59 -12.65 12.22
C LEU A 271 1.78 -11.73 13.12
N GLU A 272 0.93 -10.90 12.49
CA GLU A 272 -0.02 -10.10 13.22
C GLU A 272 -1.34 -10.83 13.30
N VAL A 273 -1.75 -11.13 14.52
CA VAL A 273 -2.89 -11.97 14.79
C VAL A 273 -3.99 -11.10 15.38
N ASP A 274 -5.12 -11.01 14.66
CA ASP A 274 -6.30 -10.37 15.19
C ASP A 274 -6.98 -11.33 16.18
N THR A 275 -7.09 -10.91 17.43
CA THR A 275 -7.66 -11.72 18.52
C THR A 275 -9.13 -11.42 18.80
N MET A 276 -9.74 -10.50 18.05
CA MET A 276 -11.11 -10.03 18.30
C MET A 276 -12.18 -10.93 17.69
N GLU A 277 -11.84 -11.86 16.79
CA GLU A 277 -12.80 -12.85 16.30
C GLU A 277 -13.13 -13.89 17.40
N ARG A 278 -14.21 -13.61 18.13
CA ARG A 278 -14.87 -14.48 19.13
C ARG A 278 -15.42 -15.80 18.57
N LEU A 279 -15.08 -16.17 17.34
CA LEU A 279 -15.71 -17.29 16.63
C LEU A 279 -15.33 -18.66 17.19
N PHE A 280 -14.20 -18.75 17.88
CA PHE A 280 -13.90 -19.92 18.69
C PHE A 280 -14.27 -19.62 20.14
N GLY A 281 -15.29 -20.30 20.68
CA GLY A 281 -15.57 -20.37 22.12
C GLY A 281 -14.42 -20.94 22.96
N ASN A 282 -13.25 -21.16 22.35
CA ASN A 282 -12.00 -21.67 22.92
C ASN A 282 -10.77 -20.89 22.40
N ALA A 283 -10.93 -19.57 22.18
CA ALA A 283 -9.92 -18.71 21.56
C ALA A 283 -8.54 -18.69 22.26
N SER A 284 -8.48 -19.03 23.55
CA SER A 284 -7.20 -19.13 24.28
C SER A 284 -6.32 -20.27 23.77
N ASN A 285 -6.90 -21.42 23.43
CA ASN A 285 -6.12 -22.64 23.15
C ASN A 285 -5.30 -22.55 21.86
N TRP A 286 -5.84 -21.97 20.79
CA TRP A 286 -5.11 -21.90 19.51
C TRP A 286 -4.00 -20.84 19.52
N TYR A 287 -4.21 -19.70 20.20
CA TYR A 287 -3.18 -18.66 20.31
C TYR A 287 -1.99 -19.19 21.10
N ASP A 288 -2.23 -19.88 22.22
CA ASP A 288 -1.19 -20.53 23.00
C ASP A 288 -0.44 -21.59 22.18
N GLN A 289 -1.14 -22.37 21.35
CA GLN A 289 -0.51 -23.30 20.42
C GLN A 289 0.36 -22.59 19.39
N LEU A 290 -0.12 -21.48 18.81
CA LEU A 290 0.65 -20.68 17.85
C LEU A 290 1.92 -20.13 18.50
N VAL A 291 1.81 -19.56 19.69
CA VAL A 291 2.94 -19.04 20.48
C VAL A 291 3.95 -20.15 20.77
N ARG A 292 3.50 -21.36 21.14
CA ARG A 292 4.39 -22.51 21.36
C ARG A 292 5.16 -22.91 20.10
N VAL A 293 4.50 -22.93 18.95
CA VAL A 293 5.15 -23.27 17.67
C VAL A 293 6.15 -22.16 17.30
N VAL A 294 5.74 -20.90 17.36
CA VAL A 294 6.61 -19.76 17.02
C VAL A 294 7.79 -19.63 17.98
N ALA A 295 7.64 -19.98 19.26
CA ALA A 295 8.76 -19.97 20.22
C ALA A 295 9.92 -20.88 19.79
N THR A 296 9.67 -21.86 18.91
CA THR A 296 10.73 -22.71 18.33
C THR A 296 11.36 -22.14 17.07
N THR A 297 10.80 -21.07 16.49
CA THR A 297 11.27 -20.43 15.25
C THR A 297 11.74 -18.99 15.52
N HIS A 298 13.06 -18.76 15.58
CA HIS A 298 13.65 -17.43 15.90
C HIS A 298 13.30 -16.33 14.89
N ARG A 299 12.81 -16.70 13.70
CA ARG A 299 12.50 -15.77 12.60
C ARG A 299 11.08 -15.23 12.63
N VAL A 300 10.23 -15.78 13.49
CA VAL A 300 8.80 -15.45 13.54
C VAL A 300 8.50 -14.63 14.79
N GLU A 301 7.96 -13.44 14.60
CA GLU A 301 7.43 -12.60 15.68
C GLU A 301 5.91 -12.64 15.64
N ILE A 302 5.26 -12.97 16.76
CA ILE A 302 3.81 -12.81 16.88
C ILE A 302 3.52 -11.46 17.50
N VAL A 303 2.75 -10.63 16.80
CA VAL A 303 2.21 -9.39 17.32
C VAL A 303 0.71 -9.54 17.51
N ARG A 304 0.25 -9.40 18.75
CA ARG A 304 -1.17 -9.33 19.03
C ARG A 304 -1.69 -7.93 18.72
N ARG A 305 -2.74 -7.82 17.92
CA ARG A 305 -3.45 -6.54 17.71
C ARG A 305 -4.94 -6.68 18.00
N GLU A 306 -5.50 -5.59 18.53
CA GLU A 306 -6.94 -5.43 18.70
C GLU A 306 -7.49 -4.77 17.42
N SER A 307 -8.45 -5.45 16.78
CA SER A 307 -9.06 -5.14 15.48
C SER A 307 -9.30 -3.65 15.22
N GLY A 308 -8.38 -3.01 14.49
CA GLY A 308 -8.56 -1.66 13.96
C GLY A 308 -8.28 -1.55 12.47
N TRP A 309 -7.92 -2.65 11.82
CA TRP A 309 -7.46 -2.64 10.44
C TRP A 309 -8.55 -2.36 9.42
N THR A 310 -9.81 -2.67 9.73
CA THR A 310 -10.95 -2.32 8.89
C THR A 310 -11.30 -0.83 8.94
N ASP A 311 -10.76 -0.09 9.90
CA ASP A 311 -10.94 1.36 9.97
C ASP A 311 -9.95 2.05 9.03
N LEU A 312 -10.48 2.51 7.88
CA LEU A 312 -9.72 3.25 6.88
C LEU A 312 -9.07 4.52 7.43
N GLN A 313 -9.70 5.22 8.37
CA GLN A 313 -9.14 6.44 8.95
C GLN A 313 -7.98 6.11 9.89
N LYS A 314 -8.12 5.04 10.68
CA LYS A 314 -7.02 4.53 11.50
C LYS A 314 -5.85 4.08 10.63
N ALA A 315 -6.11 3.35 9.56
CA ALA A 315 -5.09 2.90 8.62
C ALA A 315 -4.37 4.08 7.93
N GLU A 316 -5.10 5.13 7.53
CA GLU A 316 -4.51 6.38 7.02
C GLU A 316 -3.61 7.04 8.08
N THR A 317 -4.08 7.12 9.33
CA THR A 317 -3.31 7.73 10.43
C THR A 317 -2.02 6.96 10.72
N GLU A 318 -2.08 5.63 10.75
CA GLU A 318 -0.89 4.77 10.90
C GLU A 318 0.08 4.97 9.73
N TRP A 319 -0.43 5.01 8.50
CA TRP A 319 0.39 5.28 7.30
C TRP A 319 1.08 6.64 7.34
N VAL A 320 0.41 7.70 7.81
CA VAL A 320 1.03 9.02 7.99
C VAL A 320 2.17 8.95 9.02
N GLY A 321 1.95 8.24 10.13
CA GLY A 321 2.97 8.04 11.15
C GLY A 321 4.20 7.30 10.61
N GLU A 322 4.00 6.22 9.84
CA GLU A 322 5.07 5.49 9.17
C GLU A 322 5.80 6.36 8.15
N THR A 323 5.06 7.11 7.32
CA THR A 323 5.64 7.98 6.28
C THR A 323 6.53 9.07 6.89
N ARG A 324 6.16 9.65 8.03
CA ARG A 324 7.02 10.60 8.75
C ARG A 324 8.33 9.97 9.20
N LYS A 325 8.28 8.78 9.80
CA LYS A 325 9.49 8.05 10.22
C LYS A 325 10.43 7.80 9.05
N TRP A 326 9.90 7.35 7.91
CA TRP A 326 10.67 7.17 6.69
C TRP A 326 11.37 8.44 6.24
N VAL A 327 10.67 9.57 6.26
CA VAL A 327 11.24 10.86 5.85
C VAL A 327 12.30 11.36 6.85
N GLU A 328 12.14 11.06 8.14
CA GLU A 328 13.13 11.36 9.20
C GLU A 328 14.38 10.46 9.12
N GLU A 329 14.21 9.18 8.78
CA GLU A 329 15.31 8.22 8.59
C GLU A 329 16.13 8.55 7.34
N ASP A 330 15.47 8.84 6.20
CA ASP A 330 16.12 9.32 4.97
C ASP A 330 16.95 10.61 5.26
N TRP A 331 16.51 11.45 6.19
CA TRP A 331 17.22 12.67 6.59
C TRP A 331 18.53 12.39 7.36
N SER A 332 18.55 11.33 8.15
CA SER A 332 19.72 10.95 8.95
C SER A 332 20.88 10.41 8.10
N ILE A 333 20.56 9.87 6.91
CA ILE A 333 21.55 9.30 6.00
C ILE A 333 22.24 10.40 5.15
N ASP A 334 21.50 11.42 4.73
CA ASP A 334 22.02 12.52 3.89
C ASP A 334 22.85 13.58 4.68
N SER A 335 22.91 13.47 6.01
CA SER A 335 23.59 14.43 6.90
C SER A 335 24.97 13.97 7.39
N LEU A 336 25.42 12.80 6.96
CA LEU A 336 26.78 12.24 7.13
C LEU A 336 27.50 12.23 5.79
#